data_AF-A0A2G7GYC4-F1
#
_entry.id   AF-A0A2G7GYC4-F1
#
_cell.length_a   1.000
_cell.length_b   1.000
_cell.length_c   1.000
_cell.angle_alpha   90.00
_cell.angle_beta   90.00
_cell.angle_gamma   90.00
#
_symmetry.space_group_name_H-M   'P 1'
#
loop_
_entity.id
_entity.type
_entity.pdbx_description
1 polymer ?
#
loop_
_entity_poly.entity_id
_entity_poly.type
_entity_poly.pdbx_seq_one_letter_code
_entity_poly.pdbx_strand_id
1 'polypeptide(L)'
;MQMRSNSGQVSADGASGTTNYTAGKLYKTTAKDENWKAADLKAGTTDEYKILKVVLKRIWESDTRSLSTYYVYDDLGNLRYVPPAVNENGQSVSV
;
A
#
# COMPACT_ATOMS: atom_id res chain seq x y z
N MET A 1 -15.45 4.63 25.53
CA MET A 1 -15.08 6.00 25.15
C MET A 1 -13.73 6.31 25.78
N GLN A 2 -12.60 6.12 25.10
CA GLN A 2 -11.30 6.55 25.62
C GLN A 2 -10.42 6.99 24.46
N MET A 3 -10.22 8.31 24.39
CA MET A 3 -9.24 8.96 23.52
C MET A 3 -7.86 8.82 24.13
N ARG A 4 -6.82 8.49 23.36
CA ARG A 4 -5.42 8.70 23.75
C ARG A 4 -4.59 9.19 22.56
N SER A 5 -3.72 10.12 22.90
CA SER A 5 -2.99 11.08 22.07
C SER A 5 -1.99 10.46 21.11
N ASN A 6 -1.85 11.11 19.95
CA ASN A 6 -0.86 10.81 18.92
C ASN A 6 0.55 11.23 19.37
N SER A 7 1.43 10.26 19.59
CA SER A 7 2.87 10.49 19.61
C SER A 7 3.47 9.56 18.55
N GLY A 8 3.68 10.11 17.36
CA GLY A 8 4.36 9.42 16.28
C GLY A 8 5.83 9.24 16.65
N GLN A 9 6.22 8.03 17.01
CA GLN A 9 7.63 7.64 17.13
C GLN A 9 8.15 7.38 15.71
N VAL A 10 9.05 8.24 15.24
CA VAL A 10 9.78 8.04 13.99
C VAL A 10 11.03 7.24 14.33
N SER A 11 11.01 5.93 14.09
CA SER A 11 12.19 5.06 14.16
C SER A 11 12.95 5.13 12.83
N ALA A 12 14.27 4.94 12.87
CA ALA A 12 15.18 5.07 11.73
C ALA A 12 14.86 4.12 10.53
N ASP A 13 13.94 3.17 10.70
CA ASP A 13 13.45 2.23 9.69
C ASP A 13 12.22 2.74 8.90
N GLY A 14 11.76 3.97 9.17
CA GLY A 14 10.68 4.62 8.42
C GLY A 14 9.42 4.93 9.25
N ALA A 15 8.40 5.44 8.57
CA ALA A 15 7.13 5.84 9.19
C ALA A 15 6.29 4.59 9.53
N SER A 16 6.24 4.22 10.81
CA SER A 16 5.32 3.18 11.31
C SER A 16 4.03 3.84 11.80
N GLY A 17 2.99 3.78 10.96
CA GLY A 17 1.63 4.17 11.34
C GLY A 17 0.81 2.94 11.71
N THR A 18 0.49 2.76 13.00
CA THR A 18 -0.39 1.68 13.51
C THR A 18 -1.88 2.00 13.37
N THR A 19 -2.21 3.11 12.71
CA THR A 19 -3.59 3.54 12.48
C THR A 19 -4.19 2.84 11.28
N ASN A 20 -5.07 1.87 11.55
CA ASN A 20 -5.95 1.30 10.52
C ASN A 20 -6.93 2.36 10.00
N TYR A 21 -7.29 2.27 8.72
CA TYR A 21 -8.33 3.12 8.15
C TYR A 21 -9.70 2.80 8.78
N THR A 22 -10.48 3.83 9.09
CA THR A 22 -11.86 3.62 9.54
C THR A 22 -12.70 2.99 8.43
N ALA A 23 -13.71 2.20 8.82
CA ALA A 23 -14.57 1.50 7.87
C ALA A 23 -15.19 2.47 6.85
N GLY A 24 -15.22 2.05 5.57
CA GLY A 24 -15.77 2.86 4.49
C GLY A 24 -14.90 4.04 4.05
N LYS A 25 -13.66 4.18 4.57
CA LYS A 25 -12.71 5.18 4.07
C LYS A 25 -11.81 4.65 2.97
N LEU A 26 -11.37 3.40 3.06
CA LEU A 26 -10.49 2.78 2.07
C LEU A 26 -11.29 1.89 1.12
N TYR A 27 -11.13 2.13 -0.17
CA TYR A 27 -11.67 1.33 -1.25
C TYR A 27 -10.54 0.57 -1.94
N LYS A 28 -10.81 -0.68 -2.33
CA LYS A 28 -9.90 -1.53 -3.09
C LYS A 28 -10.54 -1.83 -4.44
N THR A 29 -9.81 -1.61 -5.52
CA THR A 29 -10.17 -2.01 -6.88
C THR A 29 -9.17 -3.04 -7.37
N THR A 30 -9.64 -4.20 -7.84
CA THR A 30 -8.80 -5.22 -8.47
C THR A 30 -9.08 -5.23 -9.97
N ALA A 31 -8.06 -4.94 -10.77
CA ALA A 31 -8.08 -5.07 -12.22
C ALA A 31 -7.38 -6.37 -12.64
N LYS A 32 -7.92 -7.01 -13.67
CA LYS A 32 -7.38 -8.24 -14.28
C LYS A 32 -7.03 -7.93 -15.72
N ASP A 33 -5.95 -8.49 -16.23
CA ASP A 33 -5.61 -8.39 -17.64
C ASP A 33 -6.55 -9.24 -18.52
N GLU A 34 -6.53 -9.01 -19.83
CA GLU A 34 -7.40 -9.70 -20.79
C GLU A 34 -7.14 -11.21 -20.84
N ASN A 35 -5.90 -11.64 -20.58
CA ASN A 35 -5.48 -13.03 -20.66
C ASN A 35 -5.57 -13.75 -19.30
N TRP A 36 -6.01 -13.06 -18.25
CA TRP A 36 -6.17 -13.60 -16.91
C TRP A 36 -7.23 -14.71 -16.85
N LYS A 37 -6.92 -15.81 -16.15
CA LYS A 37 -7.83 -16.95 -15.95
C LYS A 37 -8.03 -17.22 -14.47
N ALA A 38 -9.13 -17.89 -14.12
CA ALA A 38 -9.44 -18.24 -12.73
C ALA A 38 -8.33 -19.06 -12.04
N ALA A 39 -7.57 -19.85 -12.80
CA ALA A 39 -6.44 -20.62 -12.30
C ALA A 39 -5.22 -19.76 -11.91
N ASP A 40 -5.13 -18.52 -12.40
CA ASP A 40 -4.01 -17.62 -12.14
C ASP A 40 -4.10 -16.93 -10.76
N LEU A 41 -5.22 -17.12 -10.03
CA LEU A 41 -5.45 -16.56 -8.68
C LEU A 41 -5.22 -15.03 -8.65
N LYS A 42 -4.14 -14.55 -8.03
CA LYS A 42 -3.78 -13.12 -8.05
C LYS A 42 -2.76 -12.77 -9.12
N ALA A 43 -2.07 -13.75 -9.72
CA ALA A 43 -1.07 -13.49 -10.76
C ALA A 43 -1.72 -12.70 -11.91
N GLY A 44 -1.02 -11.67 -12.40
CA GLY A 44 -1.54 -10.80 -13.47
C GLY A 44 -2.60 -9.79 -13.01
N THR A 45 -2.94 -9.73 -11.72
CA THR A 45 -3.88 -8.74 -11.19
C THR A 45 -3.17 -7.50 -10.64
N THR A 46 -3.86 -6.37 -10.71
CA THR A 46 -3.43 -5.11 -10.09
C THR A 46 -4.46 -4.66 -9.08
N ASP A 47 -4.02 -4.45 -7.84
CA ASP A 47 -4.83 -3.88 -6.78
C ASP A 47 -4.50 -2.39 -6.60
N GLU A 48 -5.53 -1.55 -6.64
CA GLU A 48 -5.43 -0.12 -6.33
C GLU A 48 -6.25 0.20 -5.07
N TYR A 49 -5.61 0.86 -4.11
CA TYR A 49 -6.22 1.26 -2.86
C TYR A 49 -6.40 2.78 -2.83
N LYS A 50 -7.63 3.23 -2.59
CA LYS A 50 -8.01 4.64 -2.71
C LYS A 50 -8.91 5.08 -1.57
N ILE A 51 -8.69 6.30 -1.10
CA ILE A 51 -9.63 7.03 -0.24
C ILE A 51 -10.19 8.18 -1.06
N LEU A 52 -9.45 9.30 -1.09
CA LEU A 52 -9.66 10.41 -2.02
C LEU A 52 -8.66 10.37 -3.18
N LYS A 53 -7.43 9.92 -2.89
CA LYS A 53 -6.32 9.71 -3.82
C LYS A 53 -5.78 8.28 -3.64
N VAL A 54 -5.04 7.80 -4.63
CA VAL A 54 -4.45 6.45 -4.61
C VAL A 54 -3.34 6.44 -3.56
N VAL A 55 -3.45 5.59 -2.55
CA VAL A 55 -2.46 5.50 -1.46
C VAL A 55 -1.51 4.32 -1.62
N LEU A 56 -1.93 3.29 -2.35
CA LEU A 56 -1.14 2.11 -2.66
C LEU A 56 -1.58 1.54 -4.00
N LYS A 57 -0.61 1.22 -4.85
CA LYS A 57 -0.79 0.38 -6.03
C LYS A 57 0.03 -0.89 -5.86
N ARG A 58 -0.57 -2.04 -6.10
CA ARG A 58 0.06 -3.34 -5.97
C ARG A 58 -0.12 -4.15 -7.24
N ILE A 59 0.98 -4.70 -7.75
CA ILE A 59 0.99 -5.55 -8.94
C ILE A 59 1.38 -6.95 -8.49
N TRP A 60 0.56 -7.94 -8.80
CA TRP A 60 0.76 -9.32 -8.39
C TRP A 60 1.46 -10.12 -9.48
N GLU A 61 2.61 -10.69 -9.16
CA GLU A 61 3.35 -11.63 -10.01
C GLU A 61 2.84 -13.07 -9.80
N SER A 62 2.41 -13.39 -8.58
CA SER A 62 1.80 -14.68 -8.21
C SER A 62 0.78 -14.49 -7.09
N ASP A 63 0.19 -15.58 -6.58
CA ASP A 63 -0.74 -15.51 -5.44
C ASP A 63 -0.11 -14.93 -4.16
N THR A 64 1.23 -15.04 -4.03
CA THR A 64 1.99 -14.65 -2.83
C THR A 64 3.08 -13.60 -3.08
N ARG A 65 3.47 -13.33 -4.33
CA ARG A 65 4.49 -12.33 -4.67
C ARG A 65 3.86 -11.11 -5.33
N SER A 66 4.17 -9.94 -4.81
CA SER A 66 3.69 -8.67 -5.34
C SER A 66 4.73 -7.56 -5.25
N LEU A 67 4.59 -6.56 -6.11
CA LEU A 67 5.31 -5.29 -6.03
C LEU A 67 4.33 -4.22 -5.55
N SER A 68 4.64 -3.58 -4.43
CA SER A 68 3.82 -2.53 -3.81
C SER A 68 4.48 -1.16 -3.94
N THR A 69 3.74 -0.20 -4.50
CA THR A 69 4.14 1.21 -4.61
C THR A 69 3.22 2.05 -3.73
N TYR A 70 3.79 2.62 -2.66
CA TYR A 70 3.06 3.49 -1.74
C TYR A 70 3.15 4.94 -2.20
N TYR A 71 2.04 5.65 -2.07
CA TYR A 71 1.94 7.07 -2.42
C TYR A 71 1.64 7.85 -1.15
N VAL A 72 2.60 8.66 -0.71
CA VAL A 72 2.46 9.49 0.50
C VAL A 72 2.23 10.93 0.08
N TYR A 73 1.14 11.50 0.58
CA TYR A 73 0.73 12.87 0.31
C TYR A 73 1.02 13.77 1.52
N ASP A 74 1.32 15.04 1.26
CA ASP A 74 1.33 16.06 2.31
C ASP A 74 -0.10 16.51 2.68
N ASP A 75 -0.22 17.36 3.71
CA ASP A 75 -1.49 17.88 4.20
C ASP A 75 -2.24 18.75 3.17
N LEU A 76 -1.53 19.25 2.15
CA LEU A 76 -2.10 19.97 1.00
C LEU A 76 -2.53 19.02 -0.13
N GLY A 77 -2.27 17.72 0.02
CA GLY A 77 -2.61 16.66 -0.91
C GLY A 77 -1.64 16.52 -2.08
N ASN A 78 -0.46 17.14 -2.05
CA ASN A 78 0.55 16.94 -3.10
C ASN A 78 1.33 15.64 -2.84
N LEU A 79 1.64 14.89 -3.90
CA LEU A 79 2.46 13.68 -3.77
C LEU A 79 3.86 14.09 -3.35
N ARG A 80 4.27 13.67 -2.15
CA ARG A 80 5.54 14.09 -1.55
C ARG A 80 6.60 13.01 -1.60
N TYR A 81 6.18 11.75 -1.51
CA TYR A 81 7.12 10.65 -1.40
C TYR A 81 6.56 9.38 -2.02
N VAL A 82 7.40 8.74 -2.83
CA VAL A 82 7.22 7.36 -3.28
C VAL A 82 8.39 6.59 -2.69
N PRO A 83 8.18 5.72 -1.69
CA PRO A 83 9.26 4.93 -1.12
C PRO A 83 9.84 4.01 -2.21
N PRO A 84 11.17 3.88 -2.31
CA PRO A 84 11.77 2.88 -3.18
C PRO A 84 11.30 1.50 -2.72
N ALA A 85 11.00 0.63 -3.69
CA ALA A 85 10.33 -0.67 -3.54
C ALA A 85 10.53 -1.34 -2.16
N VAL A 86 9.56 -1.14 -1.26
CA VAL A 86 9.43 -1.94 -0.05
C VAL A 86 8.74 -3.22 -0.47
N ASN A 87 9.54 -4.28 -0.58
CA ASN A 87 9.02 -5.63 -0.65
C ASN A 87 8.25 -5.88 0.64
N GLU A 88 7.09 -6.54 0.57
CA GLU A 88 6.20 -6.79 1.71
C GLU A 88 6.88 -7.51 2.89
N ASN A 89 8.09 -8.03 2.67
CA ASN A 89 8.93 -8.72 3.65
C ASN A 89 9.92 -7.81 4.40
N GLY A 90 9.90 -6.48 4.19
CA GLY A 90 10.77 -5.55 4.92
C GLY A 90 12.27 -5.82 4.76
N GLN A 91 12.66 -6.64 3.78
CA GLN A 91 14.07 -6.88 3.48
C GLN A 91 14.57 -5.68 2.68
N SER A 92 15.16 -4.74 3.40
CA SER A 92 16.12 -3.78 2.86
C SER A 92 17.08 -4.55 1.96
N VAL A 93 17.02 -4.33 0.65
CA VAL A 93 18.04 -4.86 -0.25
C VAL A 93 19.30 -4.04 0.07
N SER A 94 20.22 -4.62 0.83
CA SER A 94 21.56 -4.06 0.96
C SER A 94 22.24 -4.27 -0.40
N VAL A 95 22.48 -3.15 -1.10
CA VAL A 95 23.41 -3.11 -2.23
C VAL A 95 24.84 -3.36 -1.78
#